data_AF-A0A7G9Z9L1-F1
#
_entry.id   AF-A0A7G9Z9L1-F1
#
_cell.length_a   1.000
_cell.length_b   1.000
_cell.length_c   1.000
_cell.angle_alpha   90.00
_cell.angle_beta   90.00
_cell.angle_gamma   90.00
#
_symmetry.space_group_name_H-M   'P 1'
#
loop_
_entity.id
_entity.type
_entity.pdbx_description
1 polymer ?
#
loop_
_entity_poly.entity_id
_entity_poly.type
_entity_poly.pdbx_seq_one_letter_code
_entity_poly.pdbx_strand_id
1 'polypeptide(L)'
;MLRCASGFATFCFRDAPAKRHICSGRYTKARREIRMVEKMQYKEIIRKLESMSDQKIVEDMVRFGINPKNAYGISMPNLRKIAREMGKNHLLAQELWSSGVHEARILASVIDEPKMVTVKQMENWVKDFDSWDVCDQCCGDLCDKTEFAYQKAMEWSKRDEEFVKRAGFVLMAKLALHDKKAEDKAFLTFLPIIKRESIDDRNFVKKAVNWALRQIGKRNVDLNIAAVETAKEIQKMDSRSAKWIAADALRELTSEAVQQRLR
;
A
#
# COMPACT_ATOMS: atom_id res chain seq x y z
N MET A 1 -62.91 0.31 -42.90
CA MET A 1 -63.73 0.39 -41.67
C MET A 1 -62.88 1.06 -40.60
N LEU A 2 -62.74 2.39 -40.55
CA LEU A 2 -63.70 3.41 -40.07
C LEU A 2 -64.24 3.14 -38.66
N ARG A 3 -63.67 3.85 -37.68
CA ARG A 3 -64.29 4.76 -36.69
C ARG A 3 -63.12 5.52 -36.02
N CYS A 4 -62.88 6.81 -36.30
CA CYS A 4 -63.53 8.02 -35.76
C CYS A 4 -63.72 8.00 -34.24
N ALA A 5 -63.50 9.06 -33.46
CA ALA A 5 -62.90 10.40 -33.59
C ALA A 5 -63.12 11.10 -32.23
N SER A 6 -62.21 11.99 -31.82
CA SER A 6 -62.44 13.22 -30.99
C SER A 6 -61.18 13.52 -30.16
N GLY A 7 -60.58 14.70 -30.14
CA GLY A 7 -60.89 15.98 -30.76
C GLY A 7 -59.90 17.04 -30.22
N PHE A 8 -59.48 17.94 -31.11
CA PHE A 8 -59.11 19.35 -30.91
C PHE A 8 -58.33 19.78 -29.64
N ALA A 9 -57.13 20.33 -29.86
CA ALA A 9 -56.94 21.78 -29.87
C ALA A 9 -55.51 22.16 -30.28
N THR A 10 -55.39 22.79 -31.43
CA THR A 10 -54.24 23.60 -31.86
C THR A 10 -54.09 24.82 -30.95
N PHE A 11 -52.91 25.02 -30.38
CA PHE A 11 -52.49 26.33 -29.90
C PHE A 11 -51.01 26.56 -30.28
N CYS A 12 -50.80 27.44 -31.24
CA CYS A 12 -49.51 27.98 -31.59
C CYS A 12 -49.01 28.89 -30.46
N PHE A 13 -47.84 28.62 -29.88
CA PHE A 13 -47.05 29.65 -29.20
C PHE A 13 -45.55 29.47 -29.50
N ARG A 14 -45.08 30.32 -30.42
CA ARG A 14 -43.83 31.11 -30.41
C ARG A 14 -42.59 30.51 -29.74
N ASP A 15 -41.53 30.50 -30.55
CA ASP A 15 -40.12 30.52 -30.18
C ASP A 15 -39.81 31.33 -28.92
N ALA A 16 -39.09 30.70 -27.97
CA ALA A 16 -38.36 31.37 -26.91
C ALA A 16 -36.89 30.93 -26.96
N PRO A 17 -35.92 31.86 -26.95
CA PRO A 17 -34.52 31.53 -27.11
C PRO A 17 -33.96 30.88 -25.85
N ALA A 18 -33.24 29.78 -26.03
CA ALA A 18 -32.43 29.14 -24.99
C ALA A 18 -31.38 30.14 -24.46
N LYS A 19 -31.64 30.71 -23.28
CA LYS A 19 -30.65 31.49 -22.53
C LYS A 19 -29.50 30.55 -22.16
N ARG A 20 -28.36 30.69 -22.86
CA ARG A 20 -27.06 30.19 -22.40
C ARG A 20 -26.70 30.95 -21.11
N HIS A 21 -26.99 30.37 -19.95
CA HIS A 21 -26.40 30.85 -18.72
C HIS A 21 -24.97 30.35 -18.61
N ILE A 22 -24.05 31.28 -18.84
CA ILE A 22 -22.62 31.17 -18.55
C ILE A 22 -22.47 31.00 -17.03
N CYS A 23 -22.29 29.76 -16.57
CA CYS A 23 -21.93 29.45 -15.19
C CYS A 23 -20.62 28.63 -15.11
N SER A 24 -19.71 28.82 -16.07
CA SER A 24 -18.41 28.14 -16.10
C SER A 24 -17.30 28.88 -15.34
N GLY A 25 -17.38 30.21 -15.21
CA GLY A 25 -16.31 31.03 -14.63
C GLY A 25 -16.11 30.91 -13.11
N ARG A 26 -17.20 30.79 -12.34
CA ARG A 26 -17.13 30.69 -10.86
C ARG A 26 -16.56 29.35 -10.40
N TYR A 27 -16.93 28.25 -11.05
CA TYR A 27 -16.36 26.92 -10.79
C TYR A 27 -14.86 26.86 -11.08
N THR A 28 -14.38 27.54 -12.12
CA THR A 28 -12.95 27.58 -12.43
C THR A 28 -12.13 28.41 -11.46
N LYS A 29 -12.69 29.48 -10.86
CA LYS A 29 -11.98 30.31 -9.88
C LYS A 29 -11.83 29.60 -8.54
N ALA A 30 -12.92 29.03 -8.00
CA ALA A 30 -12.88 28.27 -6.75
C ALA A 30 -11.93 27.06 -6.84
N ARG A 31 -11.94 26.34 -7.98
CA ARG A 31 -11.04 25.22 -8.21
C ARG A 31 -9.56 25.65 -8.33
N ARG A 32 -9.30 26.87 -8.81
CA ARG A 32 -7.95 27.46 -8.81
C ARG A 32 -7.50 27.89 -7.42
N GLU A 33 -8.41 28.45 -6.61
CA GLU A 33 -8.14 28.84 -5.23
C GLU A 33 -7.85 27.62 -4.35
N ILE A 34 -8.67 26.56 -4.43
CA ILE A 34 -8.43 25.29 -3.75
C ILE A 34 -7.05 24.72 -4.12
N ARG A 35 -6.75 24.64 -5.42
CA ARG A 35 -5.45 24.15 -5.90
C ARG A 35 -4.27 25.03 -5.44
N MET A 36 -4.48 26.33 -5.28
CA MET A 36 -3.44 27.21 -4.72
C MET A 36 -3.20 26.96 -3.23
N VAL A 37 -4.27 26.72 -2.46
CA VAL A 37 -4.17 26.38 -1.03
C VAL A 37 -3.49 25.02 -0.85
N GLU A 38 -3.89 24.00 -1.61
CA GLU A 38 -3.25 22.67 -1.60
C GLU A 38 -1.76 22.77 -1.94
N LYS A 39 -1.42 23.54 -2.99
CA LYS A 39 -0.04 23.77 -3.39
C LYS A 39 0.77 24.54 -2.34
N MET A 40 0.14 25.43 -1.57
CA MET A 40 0.79 26.11 -0.45
C MET A 40 1.05 25.12 0.69
N GLN A 41 0.05 24.30 1.02
CA GLN A 41 0.15 23.26 2.05
C GLN A 41 1.26 22.24 1.72
N TYR A 42 1.35 21.76 0.48
CA TYR A 42 2.44 20.90 0.02
C TYR A 42 3.83 21.53 0.25
N LYS A 43 4.01 22.79 -0.15
CA LYS A 43 5.30 23.49 0.02
C LYS A 43 5.68 23.67 1.48
N GLU A 44 4.71 23.99 2.33
CA GLU A 44 4.93 24.13 3.77
C GLU A 44 5.34 22.81 4.41
N ILE A 45 4.73 21.69 4.00
CA ILE A 45 5.08 20.36 4.50
C ILE A 45 6.50 19.98 4.08
N ILE A 46 6.87 20.17 2.81
CA ILE A 46 8.23 19.87 2.36
C ILE A 46 9.25 20.70 3.14
N ARG A 47 9.01 22.01 3.35
CA ARG A 47 9.90 22.84 4.19
C ARG A 47 9.96 22.36 5.64
N LYS A 48 8.82 21.93 6.21
CA LYS A 48 8.78 21.37 7.57
C LYS A 48 9.63 20.10 7.66
N LEU A 49 9.48 19.18 6.70
CA LEU A 49 10.30 17.98 6.64
C LEU A 49 11.79 18.32 6.49
N GLU A 50 12.14 19.21 5.57
CA GLU A 50 13.52 19.65 5.36
C GLU A 50 14.13 20.30 6.61
N SER A 51 13.35 21.11 7.34
CA SER A 51 13.81 21.74 8.60
C SER A 51 14.08 20.74 9.74
N MET A 52 13.56 19.51 9.61
CA MET A 52 13.75 18.42 10.57
C MET A 52 14.86 17.45 10.13
N SER A 53 15.63 17.80 9.09
CA SER A 53 16.64 16.90 8.54
C SER A 53 17.76 16.62 9.55
N ASP A 54 18.16 15.35 9.63
CA ASP A 54 19.29 14.90 10.44
C ASP A 54 20.23 14.06 9.59
N GLN A 55 21.38 14.65 9.24
CA GLN A 55 22.37 14.03 8.38
C GLN A 55 22.98 12.75 9.00
N LYS A 56 23.05 12.64 10.32
CA LYS A 56 23.57 11.44 10.98
C LYS A 56 22.61 10.27 10.76
N ILE A 57 21.31 10.52 10.82
CA ILE A 57 20.29 9.50 10.52
C ILE A 57 20.38 9.09 9.06
N VAL A 58 20.56 10.04 8.13
CA VAL A 58 20.75 9.74 6.70
C VAL A 58 21.98 8.86 6.45
N GLU A 59 23.10 9.10 7.14
CA GLU A 59 24.29 8.25 7.05
C GLU A 59 24.04 6.84 7.59
N ASP A 60 23.31 6.73 8.72
CA ASP A 60 22.96 5.45 9.31
C ASP A 60 21.97 4.64 8.45
N MET A 61 21.09 5.29 7.67
CA MET A 61 20.15 4.62 6.74
C MET A 61 20.87 3.68 5.77
N VAL A 62 22.06 4.08 5.28
CA VAL A 62 22.87 3.24 4.38
C VAL A 62 23.27 1.92 5.03
N ARG A 63 23.60 1.94 6.33
CA ARG A 63 23.98 0.74 7.11
C ARG A 63 22.83 -0.25 7.21
N PHE A 64 21.59 0.24 7.15
CA PHE A 64 20.37 -0.58 7.14
C PHE A 64 19.91 -0.95 5.72
N GLY A 65 20.67 -0.60 4.68
CA GLY A 65 20.32 -0.89 3.29
C GLY A 65 19.14 -0.06 2.78
N ILE A 66 18.95 1.15 3.31
CA ILE A 66 17.98 2.12 2.85
C ILE A 66 18.70 3.11 1.92
N ASN A 67 18.07 3.47 0.80
CA ASN A 67 18.61 4.44 -0.14
C ASN A 67 18.54 5.86 0.48
N PRO A 68 19.69 6.54 0.72
CA PRO A 68 19.71 7.87 1.32
C PRO A 68 19.36 8.99 0.33
N LYS A 69 19.17 8.66 -0.96
CA LYS A 69 18.88 9.66 -2.00
C LYS A 69 17.58 10.41 -1.67
N ASN A 70 17.66 11.73 -1.61
CA ASN A 70 16.55 12.61 -1.24
C ASN A 70 15.91 12.27 0.12
N ALA A 71 16.69 11.74 1.07
CA ALA A 71 16.25 11.50 2.43
C ALA A 71 16.65 12.67 3.34
N TYR A 72 15.73 12.99 4.26
CA TYR A 72 15.95 13.97 5.32
C TYR A 72 16.36 13.30 6.65
N GLY A 73 16.19 11.99 6.82
CA GLY A 73 16.56 11.29 8.04
C GLY A 73 15.59 11.54 9.19
N ILE A 74 14.28 11.55 8.91
CA ILE A 74 13.26 11.82 9.94
C ILE A 74 12.73 10.52 10.52
N SER A 75 12.70 10.43 11.85
CA SER A 75 12.18 9.25 12.53
C SER A 75 10.69 9.01 12.26
N MET A 76 10.30 7.73 12.19
CA MET A 76 8.89 7.34 12.01
C MET A 76 7.92 7.95 13.04
N PRO A 77 8.24 8.05 14.36
CA PRO A 77 7.38 8.73 15.32
C PRO A 77 7.09 10.20 14.96
N ASN A 78 8.09 10.92 14.46
CA ASN A 78 7.94 12.31 14.01
C ASN A 78 7.05 12.40 12.76
N LEU A 79 7.26 11.52 11.77
CA LEU A 79 6.38 11.45 10.58
C LEU A 79 4.94 11.13 10.95
N ARG A 80 4.72 10.18 11.87
CA ARG A 80 3.38 9.84 12.39
C ARG A 80 2.75 11.00 13.16
N LYS A 81 3.53 11.82 13.86
CA LYS A 81 3.03 13.05 14.51
C LYS A 81 2.55 14.05 13.47
N ILE A 82 3.34 14.32 12.44
CA ILE A 82 2.97 15.21 11.33
C ILE A 82 1.70 14.69 10.63
N ALA A 83 1.64 13.41 10.30
CA ALA A 83 0.48 12.81 9.66
C ALA A 83 -0.81 12.97 10.49
N ARG A 84 -0.73 12.84 11.81
CA ARG A 84 -1.87 13.05 12.72
C ARG A 84 -2.35 14.50 12.73
N GLU A 85 -1.43 15.47 12.71
CA GLU A 85 -1.76 16.89 12.64
C GLU A 85 -2.44 17.25 11.30
N MET A 86 -2.06 16.58 10.21
CA MET A 86 -2.59 16.85 8.87
C MET A 86 -3.92 16.16 8.58
N GLY A 87 -4.14 14.96 9.13
CA GLY A 87 -5.27 14.12 8.76
C GLY A 87 -5.08 13.44 7.40
N LYS A 88 -6.20 12.94 6.83
CA LYS A 88 -6.22 12.25 5.55
C LYS A 88 -6.45 13.24 4.40
N ASN A 89 -5.68 13.11 3.32
CA ASN A 89 -5.83 13.89 2.10
C ASN A 89 -5.20 13.19 0.90
N HIS A 90 -6.04 12.65 0.00
CA HIS A 90 -5.60 11.91 -1.18
C HIS A 90 -4.79 12.74 -2.18
N LEU A 91 -5.21 13.97 -2.48
CA LEU A 91 -4.54 14.82 -3.47
C LEU A 91 -3.14 15.23 -2.99
N LEU A 92 -3.04 15.62 -1.72
CA LEU A 92 -1.78 15.96 -1.09
C LEU A 92 -0.83 14.76 -1.01
N ALA A 93 -1.36 13.56 -0.75
CA ALA A 93 -0.56 12.33 -0.79
C ALA A 93 0.09 12.12 -2.18
N GLN A 94 -0.65 12.36 -3.27
CA GLN A 94 -0.08 12.26 -4.62
C GLN A 94 1.04 13.30 -4.86
N GLU A 95 0.87 14.53 -4.38
CA GLU A 95 1.89 15.58 -4.51
C GLU A 95 3.15 15.24 -3.68
N LEU A 96 2.97 14.78 -2.44
CA LEU A 96 4.08 14.35 -1.57
C LEU A 96 4.83 13.15 -2.17
N TRP A 97 4.12 12.16 -2.71
CA TRP A 97 4.74 11.01 -3.36
C TRP A 97 5.60 11.44 -4.57
N SER A 98 5.05 12.33 -5.39
CA SER A 98 5.68 12.84 -6.61
C SER A 98 6.90 13.72 -6.34
N SER A 99 7.08 14.21 -5.11
CA SER A 99 8.27 14.97 -4.73
C SER A 99 9.58 14.18 -4.84
N GLY A 100 9.49 12.84 -4.75
CA GLY A 100 10.67 11.97 -4.74
C GLY A 100 11.50 12.04 -3.46
N VAL A 101 11.04 12.76 -2.43
CA VAL A 101 11.64 12.79 -1.09
C VAL A 101 11.22 11.53 -0.33
N HIS A 102 12.18 10.85 0.26
CA HIS A 102 11.99 9.55 0.93
C HIS A 102 10.91 9.63 2.02
N GLU A 103 11.04 10.56 2.96
CA GLU A 103 10.09 10.74 4.07
C GLU A 103 8.73 11.27 3.59
N ALA A 104 8.71 12.05 2.50
CA ALA A 104 7.46 12.53 1.92
C ALA A 104 6.66 11.39 1.28
N ARG A 105 7.31 10.39 0.67
CA ARG A 105 6.67 9.17 0.17
C ARG A 105 6.10 8.32 1.29
N ILE A 106 6.86 8.15 2.38
CA ILE A 106 6.34 7.47 3.58
C ILE A 106 5.12 8.24 4.10
N LEU A 107 5.24 9.55 4.33
CA LEU A 107 4.16 10.40 4.81
C LEU A 107 2.92 10.34 3.90
N ALA A 108 3.11 10.36 2.58
CA ALA A 108 2.04 10.22 1.59
C ALA A 108 1.22 8.95 1.86
N SER A 109 1.89 7.80 2.05
CA SER A 109 1.19 6.55 2.35
C SER A 109 0.41 6.60 3.68
N VAL A 110 0.88 7.35 4.67
CA VAL A 110 0.17 7.53 5.95
C VAL A 110 -1.07 8.41 5.80
N ILE A 111 -1.04 9.45 4.97
CA ILE A 111 -2.13 10.42 4.85
C ILE A 111 -3.11 10.11 3.71
N ASP A 112 -2.79 9.17 2.82
CA ASP A 112 -3.67 8.83 1.71
C ASP A 112 -4.94 8.09 2.18
N GLU A 113 -6.00 8.15 1.35
CA GLU A 113 -7.31 7.58 1.57
C GLU A 113 -7.47 6.25 0.82
N PRO A 114 -7.49 5.10 1.51
CA PRO A 114 -7.52 3.79 0.85
C PRO A 114 -8.70 3.59 -0.12
N LYS A 115 -9.85 4.22 0.13
CA LYS A 115 -11.04 4.15 -0.73
C LYS A 115 -10.91 4.93 -2.03
N MET A 116 -9.97 5.86 -2.12
CA MET A 116 -9.69 6.63 -3.33
C MET A 116 -8.52 6.05 -4.13
N VAL A 117 -7.75 5.14 -3.54
CA VAL A 117 -6.61 4.50 -4.20
C VAL A 117 -7.10 3.65 -5.36
N THR A 118 -6.43 3.81 -6.51
CA THR A 118 -6.71 3.03 -7.72
C THR A 118 -5.59 2.03 -7.99
N VAL A 119 -5.90 0.98 -8.76
CA VAL A 119 -4.88 0.05 -9.29
C VAL A 119 -3.76 0.81 -10.01
N LYS A 120 -4.10 1.84 -10.79
CA LYS A 120 -3.12 2.66 -11.51
C LYS A 120 -2.17 3.39 -10.56
N GLN A 121 -2.68 3.94 -9.46
CA GLN A 121 -1.84 4.56 -8.44
C GLN A 121 -0.89 3.54 -7.83
N MET A 122 -1.39 2.38 -7.39
CA MET A 122 -0.55 1.34 -6.79
C MET A 122 0.56 0.89 -7.75
N GLU A 123 0.24 0.69 -9.03
CA GLU A 123 1.23 0.32 -10.06
C GLU A 123 2.23 1.43 -10.38
N ASN A 124 1.87 2.69 -10.18
CA ASN A 124 2.82 3.79 -10.34
C ASN A 124 3.73 3.89 -9.11
N TRP A 125 3.17 3.83 -7.91
CA TRP A 125 3.92 3.96 -6.66
C TRP A 125 4.88 2.79 -6.44
N VAL A 126 4.49 1.55 -6.77
CA VAL A 126 5.34 0.39 -6.56
C VAL A 126 6.64 0.44 -7.39
N LYS A 127 6.63 1.13 -8.54
CA LYS A 127 7.82 1.34 -9.38
C LYS A 127 8.82 2.31 -8.76
N ASP A 128 8.35 3.16 -7.86
CA ASP A 128 9.17 4.15 -7.16
C ASP A 128 9.83 3.59 -5.89
N PHE A 129 9.52 2.34 -5.51
CA PHE A 129 10.12 1.70 -4.34
C PHE A 129 11.60 1.42 -4.61
N ASP A 130 12.46 2.11 -3.87
CA ASP A 130 13.91 2.03 -3.97
C ASP A 130 14.58 1.56 -2.67
N SER A 131 13.77 1.26 -1.67
CA SER A 131 14.18 0.92 -0.32
C SER A 131 13.10 0.08 0.37
N TRP A 132 13.52 -0.79 1.28
CA TRP A 132 12.63 -1.77 1.91
C TRP A 132 11.62 -1.11 2.86
N ASP A 133 11.96 0.02 3.46
CA ASP A 133 11.13 0.76 4.40
C ASP A 133 10.04 1.56 3.71
N VAL A 134 10.32 2.26 2.60
CA VAL A 134 9.25 2.88 1.77
C VAL A 134 8.24 1.82 1.32
N CYS A 135 8.75 0.68 0.84
CA CYS A 135 7.93 -0.47 0.47
C CYS A 135 7.06 -0.94 1.65
N ASP A 136 7.67 -1.18 2.81
CA ASP A 136 6.99 -1.75 3.97
C ASP A 136 5.96 -0.81 4.60
N GLN A 137 6.28 0.49 4.68
CA GLN A 137 5.35 1.52 5.17
C GLN A 137 4.20 1.69 4.19
N CYS A 138 4.47 1.86 2.89
CA CYS A 138 3.42 2.04 1.90
C CYS A 138 2.45 0.84 1.87
N CYS A 139 2.99 -0.38 1.95
CA CYS A 139 2.17 -1.59 1.96
C CYS A 139 1.27 -1.69 3.19
N GLY A 140 1.77 -1.35 4.39
CA GLY A 140 1.03 -1.50 5.65
C GLY A 140 0.21 -0.29 6.09
N ASP A 141 0.51 0.89 5.56
CA ASP A 141 -0.22 2.11 5.89
C ASP A 141 -1.35 2.40 4.91
N LEU A 142 -1.23 1.93 3.66
CA LEU A 142 -2.16 2.21 2.59
C LEU A 142 -2.63 0.96 1.86
N CYS A 143 -1.72 0.24 1.21
CA CYS A 143 -2.09 -0.74 0.18
C CYS A 143 -2.91 -1.92 0.75
N ASP A 144 -2.59 -2.39 1.96
CA ASP A 144 -3.31 -3.47 2.63
C ASP A 144 -4.75 -3.14 3.04
N LYS A 145 -5.11 -1.85 3.02
CA LYS A 145 -6.47 -1.35 3.30
C LYS A 145 -7.30 -1.13 2.04
N THR A 146 -6.73 -1.41 0.87
CA THR A 146 -7.43 -1.29 -0.42
C THR A 146 -8.13 -2.60 -0.77
N GLU A 147 -9.18 -2.53 -1.60
CA GLU A 147 -9.86 -3.74 -2.11
C GLU A 147 -8.97 -4.61 -3.01
N PHE A 148 -7.89 -4.03 -3.55
CA PHE A 148 -6.96 -4.70 -4.47
C PHE A 148 -5.84 -5.46 -3.75
N ALA A 149 -5.74 -5.37 -2.42
CA ALA A 149 -4.59 -5.83 -1.65
C ALA A 149 -4.24 -7.31 -1.89
N TYR A 150 -5.22 -8.22 -1.83
CA TYR A 150 -5.00 -9.65 -2.05
C TYR A 150 -4.57 -9.95 -3.49
N GLN A 151 -5.20 -9.30 -4.47
CA GLN A 151 -4.83 -9.45 -5.88
C GLN A 151 -3.39 -8.97 -6.12
N LYS A 152 -3.03 -7.80 -5.58
CA LYS A 152 -1.70 -7.21 -5.73
C LYS A 152 -0.63 -7.98 -4.99
N ALA A 153 -0.94 -8.56 -3.83
CA ALA A 153 -0.04 -9.50 -3.16
C ALA A 153 0.38 -10.65 -4.09
N MET A 154 -0.59 -11.25 -4.79
CA MET A 154 -0.36 -12.36 -5.73
C MET A 154 0.38 -11.91 -6.99
N GLU A 155 -0.04 -10.79 -7.58
CA GLU A 155 0.55 -10.25 -8.82
C GLU A 155 2.00 -9.83 -8.61
N TRP A 156 2.25 -9.00 -7.59
CA TRP A 156 3.58 -8.48 -7.30
C TRP A 156 4.56 -9.56 -6.86
N SER A 157 4.10 -10.64 -6.20
CA SER A 157 4.97 -11.77 -5.80
C SER A 157 5.68 -12.46 -6.97
N LYS A 158 5.19 -12.29 -8.21
CA LYS A 158 5.75 -12.88 -9.43
C LYS A 158 6.69 -11.96 -10.20
N ARG A 159 6.86 -10.71 -9.73
CA ARG A 159 7.60 -9.67 -10.46
C ARG A 159 9.10 -9.85 -10.29
N ASP A 160 9.85 -9.41 -11.28
CA ASP A 160 11.32 -9.52 -11.27
C ASP A 160 11.95 -8.37 -10.51
N GLU A 161 11.31 -7.20 -10.46
CA GLU A 161 11.82 -6.03 -9.75
C GLU A 161 11.84 -6.29 -8.23
N GLU A 162 13.01 -6.13 -7.59
CA GLU A 162 13.24 -6.61 -6.21
C GLU A 162 12.22 -6.07 -5.20
N PHE A 163 12.00 -4.75 -5.17
CA PHE A 163 11.08 -4.14 -4.22
C PHE A 163 9.61 -4.33 -4.60
N VAL A 164 9.29 -4.48 -5.88
CA VAL A 164 7.93 -4.85 -6.31
C VAL A 164 7.63 -6.26 -5.81
N LYS A 165 8.56 -7.20 -6.00
CA LYS A 165 8.43 -8.57 -5.49
C LYS A 165 8.31 -8.61 -3.98
N ARG A 166 9.17 -7.85 -3.28
CA ARG A 166 9.08 -7.66 -1.83
C ARG A 166 7.69 -7.18 -1.42
N ALA A 167 7.14 -6.17 -2.09
CA ALA A 167 5.83 -5.60 -1.80
C ALA A 167 4.72 -6.66 -1.83
N GLY A 168 4.79 -7.61 -2.75
CA GLY A 168 3.87 -8.76 -2.79
C GLY A 168 3.83 -9.54 -1.47
N PHE A 169 4.99 -9.90 -0.94
CA PHE A 169 5.09 -10.64 0.33
C PHE A 169 4.82 -9.78 1.56
N VAL A 170 5.21 -8.51 1.52
CA VAL A 170 4.88 -7.56 2.58
C VAL A 170 3.36 -7.39 2.69
N LEU A 171 2.64 -7.29 1.56
CA LEU A 171 1.18 -7.28 1.57
C LEU A 171 0.61 -8.54 2.22
N MET A 172 1.12 -9.73 1.90
CA MET A 172 0.68 -10.97 2.57
C MET A 172 0.89 -10.89 4.10
N ALA A 173 2.05 -10.39 4.54
CA ALA A 173 2.35 -10.24 5.96
C ALA A 173 1.45 -9.19 6.65
N LYS A 174 1.20 -8.05 5.99
CA LYS A 174 0.37 -6.96 6.52
C LYS A 174 -1.11 -7.34 6.55
N LEU A 175 -1.63 -8.00 5.52
CA LEU A 175 -2.97 -8.58 5.52
C LEU A 175 -3.12 -9.58 6.68
N ALA A 176 -2.12 -10.45 6.89
CA ALA A 176 -2.13 -11.38 8.01
C ALA A 176 -2.13 -10.68 9.39
N LEU A 177 -1.56 -9.47 9.48
CA LEU A 177 -1.55 -8.66 10.70
C LEU A 177 -2.83 -7.83 10.89
N HIS A 178 -3.35 -7.21 9.84
CA HIS A 178 -4.38 -6.15 9.94
C HIS A 178 -5.79 -6.61 9.55
N ASP A 179 -5.91 -7.54 8.61
CA ASP A 179 -7.22 -8.04 8.18
C ASP A 179 -7.71 -9.12 9.15
N LYS A 180 -8.34 -8.68 10.24
CA LYS A 180 -8.89 -9.56 11.27
C LYS A 180 -10.19 -10.26 10.88
N LYS A 181 -10.80 -9.87 9.75
CA LYS A 181 -12.10 -10.38 9.30
C LYS A 181 -11.97 -11.42 8.19
N ALA A 182 -10.85 -11.43 7.46
CA ALA A 182 -10.61 -12.43 6.43
C ALA A 182 -10.59 -13.86 6.98
N GLU A 183 -11.24 -14.73 6.22
CA GLU A 183 -11.22 -16.18 6.43
C GLU A 183 -9.83 -16.77 6.17
N ASP A 184 -9.54 -17.87 6.84
CA ASP A 184 -8.26 -18.59 6.73
C ASP A 184 -7.96 -19.02 5.29
N LYS A 185 -9.01 -19.34 4.51
CA LYS A 185 -8.88 -19.70 3.10
C LYS A 185 -8.10 -18.65 2.30
N ALA A 186 -8.29 -17.36 2.60
CA ALA A 186 -7.57 -16.30 1.90
C ALA A 186 -6.05 -16.42 2.12
N PHE A 187 -5.62 -16.70 3.36
CA PHE A 187 -4.20 -16.85 3.71
C PHE A 187 -3.61 -18.18 3.25
N LEU A 188 -4.40 -19.25 3.24
CA LEU A 188 -3.98 -20.55 2.69
C LEU A 188 -3.60 -20.43 1.21
N THR A 189 -4.25 -19.54 0.44
CA THR A 189 -3.86 -19.31 -0.97
C THR A 189 -2.45 -18.73 -1.14
N PHE A 190 -1.90 -18.08 -0.11
CA PHE A 190 -0.55 -17.50 -0.15
C PHE A 190 0.56 -18.54 0.08
N LEU A 191 0.30 -19.63 0.83
CA LEU A 191 1.32 -20.60 1.22
C LEU A 191 2.04 -21.27 0.02
N PRO A 192 1.35 -21.71 -1.05
CA PRO A 192 2.01 -22.24 -2.24
C PRO A 192 2.92 -21.22 -2.93
N ILE A 193 2.55 -19.93 -2.89
CA ILE A 193 3.31 -18.84 -3.50
C ILE A 193 4.57 -18.55 -2.70
N ILE A 194 4.44 -18.50 -1.37
CA ILE A 194 5.57 -18.37 -0.44
C ILE A 194 6.56 -19.51 -0.65
N LYS A 195 6.08 -20.76 -0.76
CA LYS A 195 6.95 -21.90 -1.05
C LYS A 195 7.65 -21.76 -2.39
N ARG A 196 6.92 -21.44 -3.47
CA ARG A 196 7.48 -21.26 -4.81
C ARG A 196 8.63 -20.25 -4.82
N GLU A 197 8.45 -19.13 -4.12
CA GLU A 197 9.40 -18.01 -4.14
C GLU A 197 10.44 -18.07 -3.02
N SER A 198 10.45 -19.14 -2.21
CA SER A 198 11.44 -19.35 -1.14
C SER A 198 12.85 -19.64 -1.65
N ILE A 199 13.04 -19.83 -2.97
CA ILE A 199 14.34 -20.01 -3.60
C ILE A 199 15.01 -18.70 -4.01
N ASP A 200 14.32 -17.56 -3.87
CA ASP A 200 14.87 -16.26 -4.23
C ASP A 200 15.96 -15.82 -3.23
N ASP A 201 17.21 -15.77 -3.67
CA ASP A 201 18.34 -15.49 -2.79
C ASP A 201 18.54 -14.00 -2.46
N ARG A 202 17.77 -13.11 -3.11
CA ARG A 202 17.84 -11.66 -2.86
C ARG A 202 17.42 -11.36 -1.43
N ASN A 203 18.26 -10.64 -0.72
CA ASN A 203 18.13 -10.47 0.73
C ASN A 203 16.81 -9.81 1.14
N PHE A 204 16.35 -8.80 0.39
CA PHE A 204 15.10 -8.12 0.71
C PHE A 204 13.87 -8.95 0.36
N VAL A 205 13.94 -9.79 -0.67
CA VAL A 205 12.83 -10.69 -1.03
C VAL A 205 12.72 -11.82 -0.01
N LYS A 206 13.80 -12.58 0.23
CA LYS A 206 13.76 -13.74 1.14
C LYS A 206 13.31 -13.37 2.56
N LYS A 207 13.68 -12.19 3.04
CA LYS A 207 13.23 -11.67 4.34
C LYS A 207 11.73 -11.40 4.36
N ALA A 208 11.17 -10.88 3.27
CA ALA A 208 9.73 -10.66 3.17
C ALA A 208 8.95 -11.97 3.00
N VAL A 209 9.48 -12.95 2.25
CA VAL A 209 8.90 -14.31 2.15
C VAL A 209 8.83 -14.97 3.53
N ASN A 210 9.93 -14.98 4.29
CA ASN A 210 9.94 -15.48 5.67
C ASN A 210 8.95 -14.72 6.56
N TRP A 211 8.91 -13.38 6.44
CA TRP A 211 8.00 -12.57 7.23
C TRP A 211 6.53 -12.92 6.96
N ALA A 212 6.14 -13.06 5.69
CA ALA A 212 4.79 -13.47 5.29
C ALA A 212 4.42 -14.83 5.90
N LEU A 213 5.29 -15.84 5.75
CA LEU A 213 5.08 -17.18 6.29
C LEU A 213 4.84 -17.15 7.81
N ARG A 214 5.70 -16.42 8.54
CA ARG A 214 5.59 -16.28 9.99
C ARG A 214 4.33 -15.55 10.42
N GLN A 215 3.93 -14.48 9.73
CA GLN A 215 2.72 -13.74 10.12
C GLN A 215 1.45 -14.54 9.87
N ILE A 216 1.37 -15.27 8.75
CA ILE A 216 0.24 -16.18 8.48
C ILE A 216 0.15 -17.23 9.59
N GLY A 217 1.25 -17.93 9.90
CA GLY A 217 1.27 -18.96 10.95
C GLY A 217 1.05 -18.43 12.37
N LYS A 218 1.02 -17.12 12.57
CA LYS A 218 0.80 -16.47 13.88
C LYS A 218 -0.64 -16.02 14.10
N ARG A 219 -1.53 -16.23 13.13
CA ARG A 219 -2.93 -15.76 13.19
C ARG A 219 -3.81 -16.59 14.10
N ASN A 220 -3.79 -17.91 13.92
CA ASN A 220 -4.59 -18.89 14.66
C ASN A 220 -3.94 -20.28 14.54
N VAL A 221 -4.52 -21.28 15.21
CA VAL A 221 -4.00 -22.66 15.25
C VAL A 221 -3.97 -23.31 13.86
N ASP A 222 -5.04 -23.18 13.08
CA ASP A 222 -5.14 -23.86 11.78
C ASP A 222 -4.13 -23.32 10.77
N LEU A 223 -3.96 -22.00 10.70
CA LEU A 223 -2.94 -21.36 9.88
C LEU A 223 -1.52 -21.62 10.40
N ASN A 224 -1.34 -21.81 11.71
CA ASN A 224 -0.04 -22.22 12.27
C ASN A 224 0.36 -23.60 11.75
N ILE A 225 -0.54 -24.58 11.82
CA ILE A 225 -0.30 -25.94 11.31
C ILE A 225 0.08 -25.88 9.83
N ALA A 226 -0.73 -25.22 9.00
CA ALA A 226 -0.49 -25.10 7.58
C ALA A 226 0.85 -24.39 7.24
N ALA A 227 1.18 -23.33 7.98
CA ALA A 227 2.45 -22.61 7.80
C ALA A 227 3.67 -23.44 8.23
N VAL A 228 3.56 -24.21 9.33
CA VAL A 228 4.61 -25.14 9.79
C VAL A 228 4.83 -26.26 8.79
N GLU A 229 3.77 -26.85 8.23
CA GLU A 229 3.87 -27.85 7.16
C GLU A 229 4.55 -27.27 5.92
N THR A 230 4.12 -26.08 5.48
CA THR A 230 4.73 -25.36 4.37
C THR A 230 6.22 -25.12 4.63
N ALA A 231 6.61 -24.71 5.85
CA ALA A 231 8.00 -24.51 6.21
C ALA A 231 8.82 -25.81 6.15
N LYS A 232 8.26 -26.95 6.58
CA LYS A 232 8.91 -28.28 6.45
C LYS A 232 9.11 -28.68 4.99
N GLU A 233 8.18 -28.32 4.11
CA GLU A 233 8.34 -28.55 2.67
C GLU A 233 9.44 -27.66 2.07
N ILE A 234 9.46 -26.38 2.43
CA ILE A 234 10.50 -25.43 2.00
C ILE A 234 11.88 -25.91 2.45
N GLN A 235 12.00 -26.47 3.66
CA GLN A 235 13.26 -26.98 4.20
C GLN A 235 13.91 -28.06 3.33
N LYS A 236 13.10 -28.84 2.60
CA LYS A 236 13.57 -29.93 1.72
C LYS A 236 14.08 -29.44 0.37
N MET A 237 13.88 -28.16 0.04
CA MET A 237 14.33 -27.58 -1.22
C MET A 237 15.84 -27.35 -1.19
N ASP A 238 16.50 -27.58 -2.33
CA ASP A 238 17.94 -27.35 -2.44
C ASP A 238 18.26 -25.86 -2.75
N SER A 239 18.01 -25.00 -1.77
CA SER A 239 18.35 -23.59 -1.83
C SER A 239 18.76 -23.05 -0.46
N ARG A 240 19.74 -22.15 -0.45
CA ARG A 240 20.23 -21.52 0.78
C ARG A 240 19.18 -20.60 1.41
N SER A 241 18.49 -19.81 0.59
CA SER A 241 17.37 -18.97 1.03
C SER A 241 16.24 -19.83 1.59
N ALA A 242 15.84 -20.90 0.90
CA ALA A 242 14.78 -21.80 1.36
C ALA A 242 15.09 -22.42 2.73
N LYS A 243 16.28 -23.00 2.89
CA LYS A 243 16.74 -23.58 4.17
C LYS A 243 16.74 -22.54 5.31
N TRP A 244 17.16 -21.30 5.04
CA TRP A 244 17.14 -20.22 6.03
C TRP A 244 15.71 -19.78 6.40
N ILE A 245 14.84 -19.58 5.40
CA ILE A 245 13.43 -19.19 5.61
C ILE A 245 12.72 -20.22 6.48
N ALA A 246 12.87 -21.50 6.13
CA ALA A 246 12.23 -22.61 6.84
C ALA A 246 12.74 -22.73 8.28
N ALA A 247 14.07 -22.69 8.49
CA ALA A 247 14.65 -22.81 9.82
C ALA A 247 14.17 -21.70 10.77
N ASP A 248 14.16 -20.45 10.29
CA ASP A 248 13.69 -19.32 11.10
C ASP A 248 12.17 -19.36 11.36
N ALA A 249 11.37 -19.70 10.34
CA ALA A 249 9.93 -19.82 10.49
C ALA A 249 9.54 -20.94 11.46
N LEU A 250 10.16 -22.13 11.35
CA LEU A 250 9.92 -23.25 12.26
C LEU A 250 10.28 -22.88 13.70
N ARG A 251 11.48 -22.30 13.91
CA ARG A 251 11.94 -21.87 15.24
C ARG A 251 10.94 -20.95 15.95
N GLU A 252 10.36 -19.99 15.24
CA GLU A 252 9.38 -19.07 15.83
C GLU A 252 7.99 -19.69 15.97
N LEU A 253 7.48 -20.31 14.90
CA LEU A 253 6.11 -20.80 14.86
C LEU A 253 5.86 -21.95 15.82
N THR A 254 6.88 -22.76 16.13
CA THR A 254 6.80 -23.84 17.12
C THR A 254 7.32 -23.44 18.50
N SER A 255 7.68 -22.17 18.72
CA SER A 255 8.13 -21.70 20.03
C SER A 255 7.01 -21.75 21.06
N GLU A 256 7.36 -21.99 22.32
CA GLU A 256 6.39 -22.00 23.43
C GLU A 256 5.57 -20.71 23.48
N ALA A 257 6.22 -19.56 23.28
CA ALA A 257 5.55 -18.26 23.30
C ALA A 257 4.46 -18.13 22.22
N VAL A 258 4.73 -18.59 20.99
CA VAL A 258 3.71 -18.57 19.92
C VAL A 258 2.63 -19.60 20.20
N GLN A 259 3.00 -20.82 20.58
CA GLN A 259 2.04 -21.90 20.84
C GLN A 259 1.10 -21.58 22.02
N GLN A 260 1.60 -20.93 23.08
CA GLN A 260 0.76 -20.47 24.19
C GLN A 260 -0.21 -19.36 23.78
N ARG A 261 0.21 -18.45 22.90
CA ARG A 261 -0.65 -17.35 22.42
C ARG A 261 -1.77 -17.82 21.48
N LEU A 262 -1.59 -18.96 20.81
CA LEU A 262 -2.56 -19.52 19.87
C LEU A 262 -3.57 -20.45 20.53
N ARG A 263 -3.29 -20.94 21.74
CA ARG A 263 -4.23 -21.69 22.58
C ARG A 263 -5.32 -20.78 23.11
#